data_AF-A0AAE0BQT9-F1
#
_entry.id   AF-A0AAE0BQT9-F1
#
_cell.length_a   1.000
_cell.length_b   1.000
_cell.length_c   1.000
_cell.angle_alpha   90.00
_cell.angle_beta   90.00
_cell.angle_gamma   90.00
#
_symmetry.space_group_name_H-M   'P 1'
#
loop_
_entity.id
_entity.type
_entity.pdbx_description
1 polymer ?
#
loop_
_entity_poly.entity_id
_entity_poly.type
_entity_poly.pdbx_seq_one_letter_code
_entity_poly.pdbx_strand_id
1 'polypeptide(L)'
;MVRSGSFVKTFVCMTTNRYSPREEELRKLASLDGVVVQTYQGLELYDQRLLIKLCDHEVPIAFNSFLRLVDRAGEPPEPLAPPRALPPPPDLTPLAQAQIYSGVPASFAAFRALLRGPTAVDNPHDSGRRHPGQADCAGPRNDSSAGGSARRLIGGESEGLKRLAHQLQNATWISKFSKPHTNPMVVPSEGIDGSTTLLSPYIAWGCLSPRFMHWKIREVLQKLPPSVTPTGPPQSLLSQLLWRDFFHLVGSSTPYFERMQDNPLCLQVPWRSSAEMLHKWATGATGVPVVDAAMRQLRCTGWLHHILRHVVACFLTRGALWCHWEDGRAVFEALLLDADWAINNGATALET
;
A
#
# COMPACT_ATOMS: atom_id res chain seq x y z
N MET A 1 -12.92 42.18 -18.64
CA MET A 1 -11.67 41.85 -19.37
C MET A 1 -11.04 40.62 -18.73
N VAL A 2 -11.42 39.44 -19.23
CA VAL A 2 -10.78 38.17 -18.86
C VAL A 2 -9.52 38.08 -19.70
N ARG A 3 -8.34 38.22 -19.08
CA ARG A 3 -7.07 37.99 -19.79
C ARG A 3 -7.01 36.53 -20.21
N SER A 4 -7.00 36.31 -21.52
CA SER A 4 -6.66 35.03 -22.14
C SER A 4 -5.29 34.57 -21.66
N GLY A 5 -5.14 33.26 -21.40
CA GLY A 5 -3.83 32.60 -21.36
C GLY A 5 -3.19 32.35 -19.98
N SER A 6 -3.91 32.46 -18.87
CA SER A 6 -3.38 31.95 -17.59
C SER A 6 -3.52 30.44 -17.54
N PHE A 7 -2.56 29.70 -18.08
CA PHE A 7 -2.42 28.27 -17.78
C PHE A 7 -2.23 28.15 -16.27
N VAL A 8 -3.26 27.73 -15.55
CA VAL A 8 -3.10 27.33 -14.14
C VAL A 8 -2.24 26.08 -14.18
N LYS A 9 -0.94 26.25 -13.96
CA LYS A 9 -0.03 25.12 -13.75
C LYS A 9 -0.43 24.51 -12.42
N THR A 10 -1.23 23.45 -12.46
CA THR A 10 -1.67 22.74 -11.26
C THR A 10 -0.87 21.46 -11.12
N PHE A 11 -0.18 21.29 -9.99
CA PHE A 11 0.43 20.01 -9.61
C PHE A 11 -0.45 19.32 -8.57
N VAL A 12 -0.87 18.10 -8.86
CA VAL A 12 -1.67 17.27 -7.95
C VAL A 12 -0.75 16.28 -7.26
N CYS A 13 -0.64 16.37 -5.93
CA CYS A 13 0.11 15.42 -5.12
C CYS A 13 -0.87 14.57 -4.29
N MET A 14 -0.78 13.24 -4.41
CA MET A 14 -1.40 12.29 -3.49
C MET A 14 -0.31 11.78 -2.56
N THR A 15 -0.46 12.03 -1.27
CA THR A 15 0.64 11.91 -0.31
C THR A 15 0.16 11.02 0.83
N THR A 16 0.77 9.85 1.02
CA THR A 16 0.70 9.21 2.34
C THR A 16 1.49 10.12 3.28
N ASN A 17 0.95 10.38 4.47
CA ASN A 17 1.29 11.51 5.34
C ASN A 17 2.72 11.53 5.93
N ARG A 18 3.76 11.10 5.21
CA ARG A 18 5.10 11.62 5.47
C ARG A 18 5.14 13.06 5.01
N TYR A 19 5.70 13.91 5.86
CA TYR A 19 6.58 14.99 5.42
C TYR A 19 7.67 14.37 4.53
N SER A 20 7.34 14.08 3.28
CA SER A 20 8.30 13.59 2.32
C SER A 20 9.19 14.79 2.01
N PRO A 21 10.50 14.76 2.34
CA PRO A 21 11.39 15.86 2.00
C PRO A 21 11.32 16.19 0.50
N ARG A 22 11.03 15.17 -0.32
CA ARG A 22 10.73 15.32 -1.74
C ARG A 22 9.51 16.20 -2.01
N GLU A 23 8.40 16.01 -1.30
CA GLU A 23 7.19 16.81 -1.53
C GLU A 23 7.35 18.25 -1.06
N GLU A 24 8.03 18.45 0.07
CA GLU A 24 8.37 19.79 0.55
C GLU A 24 9.27 20.52 -0.46
N GLU A 25 10.28 19.82 -0.99
CA GLU A 25 11.12 20.35 -2.05
C GLU A 25 10.34 20.64 -3.34
N LEU A 26 9.44 19.74 -3.76
CA LEU A 26 8.57 19.96 -4.92
C LEU A 26 7.65 21.16 -4.72
N ARG A 27 7.11 21.38 -3.52
CA ARG A 27 6.29 22.56 -3.20
C ARG A 27 7.10 23.84 -3.29
N LYS A 28 8.34 23.84 -2.77
CA LYS A 28 9.26 24.98 -2.87
C LYS A 28 9.57 25.30 -4.33
N LEU A 29 9.96 24.30 -5.12
CA LEU A 29 10.25 24.47 -6.55
C LEU A 29 9.03 24.97 -7.32
N ALA A 30 7.86 24.37 -7.09
CA ALA A 30 6.60 24.80 -7.71
C ALA A 30 6.27 26.26 -7.37
N SER A 31 6.47 26.67 -6.11
CA SER A 31 6.25 28.06 -5.69
C SER A 31 7.17 29.05 -6.38
N LEU A 32 8.44 28.68 -6.63
CA LEU A 32 9.39 29.53 -7.36
C LEU A 32 8.95 29.78 -8.81
N ASP A 33 8.30 28.79 -9.42
CA ASP A 33 7.83 28.85 -10.82
C ASP A 33 6.39 29.35 -10.98
N GLY A 34 5.76 29.82 -9.88
CA GLY A 34 4.37 30.27 -9.87
C GLY A 34 3.35 29.16 -10.15
N VAL A 35 3.70 27.90 -9.90
CA VAL A 35 2.84 26.72 -10.04
C VAL A 35 1.98 26.57 -8.78
N VAL A 36 0.67 26.44 -8.96
CA VAL A 36 -0.27 26.21 -7.86
C VAL A 36 -0.26 24.72 -7.52
N VAL A 37 0.11 24.37 -6.28
CA VAL A 37 0.11 22.98 -5.81
C VAL A 37 -1.18 22.71 -5.05
N GLN A 38 -1.95 21.72 -5.50
CA GLN A 38 -3.13 21.21 -4.80
C GLN A 38 -2.86 19.79 -4.31
N THR A 39 -3.16 19.53 -3.05
CA THR A 39 -2.91 18.22 -2.42
C THR A 39 -4.22 17.62 -1.98
N TYR A 40 -4.44 16.36 -2.34
CA TYR A 40 -5.64 15.64 -1.98
C TYR A 40 -5.29 14.42 -1.14
N GLN A 41 -6.03 14.24 -0.06
CA GLN A 41 -5.94 13.08 0.81
C GLN A 41 -6.97 12.05 0.36
N GLY A 42 -6.50 10.89 -0.11
CA GLY A 42 -7.35 9.81 -0.62
C GLY A 42 -6.74 8.42 -0.50
N LEU A 43 -5.57 8.30 0.12
CA LEU A 43 -4.91 7.02 0.34
C LEU A 43 -5.37 6.36 1.64
N GLU A 44 -5.96 7.12 2.57
CA GLU A 44 -6.54 6.68 3.85
C GLU A 44 -8.05 6.92 3.89
N LEU A 45 -8.76 6.26 4.81
CA LEU A 45 -10.18 6.53 5.02
C LEU A 45 -10.39 7.95 5.53
N TYR A 46 -9.64 8.33 6.56
CA TYR A 46 -9.72 9.62 7.23
C TYR A 46 -8.53 10.52 6.90
N ASP A 47 -8.77 11.83 6.87
CA ASP A 47 -7.67 12.79 6.86
C ASP A 47 -6.97 12.74 8.24
N GLN A 48 -5.71 12.30 8.24
CA GLN A 48 -4.93 12.18 9.47
C GLN A 48 -4.76 13.53 10.19
N ARG A 49 -4.70 14.66 9.45
CA ARG A 49 -4.60 16.00 10.05
C ARG A 49 -5.86 16.36 10.82
N LEU A 50 -7.02 15.94 10.33
CA LEU A 50 -8.28 16.10 11.04
C LEU A 50 -8.27 15.26 12.31
N LEU A 51 -7.85 14.00 12.23
CA LEU A 51 -7.79 13.11 13.40
C LEU A 51 -6.82 13.62 14.46
N ILE A 52 -5.63 14.07 14.07
CA ILE A 52 -4.63 14.67 14.98
C ILE A 52 -5.21 15.89 15.71
N LYS A 53 -5.92 16.77 14.99
CA LYS A 53 -6.60 17.92 15.61
C LYS A 53 -7.72 17.48 16.56
N LEU A 54 -8.49 16.46 16.20
CA LEU A 54 -9.63 15.99 16.97
C LEU A 54 -9.23 15.29 18.29
N CYS A 55 -8.00 14.79 18.37
CA CYS A 55 -7.41 14.26 19.59
C CYS A 55 -6.45 15.24 20.29
N ASP A 56 -6.50 16.54 19.95
CA ASP A 56 -5.66 17.58 20.56
C ASP A 56 -4.16 17.23 20.51
N HIS A 57 -3.72 16.63 19.40
CA HIS A 57 -2.36 16.12 19.18
C HIS A 57 -1.92 14.94 20.07
N GLU A 58 -2.80 14.42 20.93
CA GLU A 58 -2.59 13.21 21.73
C GLU A 58 -3.06 11.97 20.97
N VAL A 59 -2.20 11.50 20.06
CA VAL A 59 -2.53 10.42 19.12
C VAL A 59 -2.74 9.09 19.86
N PRO A 60 -3.90 8.41 19.65
CA PRO A 60 -4.15 7.12 20.29
C PRO A 60 -3.16 6.05 19.85
N ILE A 61 -2.47 5.43 20.82
CA ILE A 61 -1.55 4.29 20.60
C ILE A 61 -2.23 2.92 20.78
N ALA A 62 -3.51 2.91 21.15
CA ALA A 62 -4.32 1.71 21.31
C ALA A 62 -5.54 1.76 20.38
N PHE A 63 -5.83 0.64 19.71
CA PHE A 63 -6.87 0.58 18.70
C PHE A 63 -8.27 0.94 19.22
N ASN A 64 -8.64 0.51 20.44
CA ASN A 64 -9.94 0.89 21.02
C ASN A 64 -10.08 2.40 21.28
N SER A 65 -8.98 3.08 21.60
CA SER A 65 -8.95 4.54 21.73
C SER A 65 -9.06 5.22 20.36
N PHE A 66 -8.45 4.64 19.34
CA PHE A 66 -8.64 5.07 17.95
C PHE A 66 -10.08 4.89 17.46
N LEU A 67 -10.74 3.77 17.81
CA LEU A 67 -12.16 3.56 17.47
C LEU A 67 -13.05 4.70 18.01
N ARG A 68 -12.86 5.10 19.28
CA ARG A 68 -13.58 6.25 19.85
C ARG A 68 -13.26 7.57 19.15
N LEU A 69 -12.04 7.72 18.62
CA LEU A 69 -11.66 8.91 17.85
C LEU A 69 -12.37 8.96 16.50
N VAL A 70 -12.42 7.85 15.76
CA VAL A 70 -13.13 7.81 14.47
C VAL A 70 -14.64 7.86 14.63
N ASP A 71 -15.20 7.33 15.73
CA ASP A 71 -16.63 7.51 16.06
C ASP A 71 -16.97 9.00 16.25
N ARG A 72 -16.09 9.79 16.86
CA ARG A 72 -16.22 11.26 16.97
C ARG A 72 -16.03 11.98 15.64
N ALA A 73 -15.18 11.44 14.76
CA ALA A 73 -14.93 12.00 13.43
C ALA A 73 -16.10 11.76 12.45
N GLY A 74 -16.88 10.70 12.69
CA GLY A 74 -18.00 10.29 11.85
C GLY A 74 -17.58 9.38 10.69
N GLU A 75 -18.43 9.29 9.67
CA GLU A 75 -18.15 8.47 8.48
C GLU A 75 -17.01 9.10 7.64
N PRO A 76 -16.15 8.29 7.02
CA PRO A 76 -15.15 8.81 6.10
C PRO A 76 -15.81 9.42 4.86
N PRO A 77 -15.18 10.42 4.20
CA PRO A 77 -15.73 11.04 3.01
C PRO A 77 -16.10 10.02 1.92
N GLU A 78 -17.16 10.31 1.18
CA GLU A 78 -17.53 9.49 0.01
C GLU A 78 -16.45 9.56 -1.08
N PRO A 79 -16.22 8.46 -1.82
CA PRO A 79 -15.29 8.44 -2.93
C PRO A 79 -15.76 9.37 -4.05
N LEU A 80 -14.81 10.06 -4.71
CA LEU A 80 -15.11 10.85 -5.90
C LEU A 80 -15.52 9.95 -7.07
N ALA A 81 -16.46 10.42 -7.89
CA ALA A 81 -16.81 9.73 -9.11
C ALA A 81 -15.64 9.76 -10.12
N PRO A 82 -15.48 8.71 -10.95
CA PRO A 82 -14.49 8.72 -12.02
C PRO A 82 -14.67 9.94 -12.93
N PRO A 83 -13.57 10.59 -13.36
CA PRO A 83 -13.66 11.74 -14.27
C PRO A 83 -14.26 11.28 -15.60
N ARG A 84 -15.23 12.05 -16.12
CA ARG A 84 -15.94 11.71 -17.37
C ARG A 84 -15.07 11.93 -18.62
N ALA A 85 -14.17 12.90 -18.55
CA ALA A 85 -13.24 13.24 -19.62
C ALA A 85 -12.04 13.98 -19.02
N LEU A 86 -10.90 13.90 -19.71
CA LEU A 86 -9.76 14.79 -19.48
C LEU A 86 -9.81 15.90 -20.53
N PRO A 87 -9.40 17.14 -20.21
CA PRO A 87 -9.13 18.13 -21.24
C PRO A 87 -8.04 17.57 -22.18
N PRO A 88 -8.08 17.87 -23.49
CA PRO A 88 -7.03 17.46 -24.39
C PRO A 88 -5.68 18.02 -23.89
N PRO A 89 -4.58 17.27 -24.05
CA PRO A 89 -3.27 17.80 -23.67
C PRO A 89 -3.02 19.11 -24.44
N PRO A 90 -2.32 20.08 -23.83
CA PRO A 90 -1.96 21.31 -24.54
C PRO A 90 -1.15 20.97 -25.79
N ASP A 91 -1.22 21.82 -26.80
CA ASP A 91 -0.37 21.68 -27.98
C ASP A 91 1.10 21.85 -27.58
N LEU A 92 1.84 20.73 -27.57
CA LEU A 92 3.26 20.70 -27.22
C LEU A 92 4.17 20.94 -28.42
N THR A 93 3.63 21.12 -29.63
CA THR A 93 4.41 21.37 -30.85
C THR A 93 5.42 22.53 -30.73
N PRO A 94 5.13 23.63 -29.97
CA PRO A 94 6.11 24.70 -29.74
C PRO A 94 7.28 24.31 -28.82
N LEU A 95 7.14 23.26 -28.00
CA LEU A 95 8.20 22.73 -27.14
C LEU A 95 8.92 21.63 -27.93
N ALA A 96 10.05 21.97 -28.57
CA ALA A 96 10.86 20.94 -29.20
C ALA A 96 11.17 19.82 -28.19
N GLN A 97 11.15 18.55 -28.61
CA GLN A 97 11.46 17.39 -27.73
C GLN A 97 12.76 17.59 -26.92
N ALA A 98 13.72 18.33 -27.49
CA ALA A 98 15.00 18.70 -26.87
C ALA A 98 14.86 19.67 -25.67
N GLN A 99 13.84 20.54 -25.66
CA GLN A 99 13.55 21.51 -24.61
C GLN A 99 12.73 20.91 -23.46
N ILE A 100 11.91 19.88 -23.71
CA ILE A 100 11.15 19.16 -22.65
C ILE A 100 12.10 18.50 -21.63
N TYR A 101 13.33 18.18 -22.04
CA TYR A 101 14.36 17.52 -21.21
C TYR A 101 15.65 18.34 -21.07
N SER A 102 15.67 19.61 -21.45
CA SER A 102 16.83 20.47 -21.22
C SER A 102 17.01 20.70 -19.73
N GLY A 103 18.11 20.20 -19.15
CA GLY A 103 18.36 20.23 -17.71
C GLY A 103 18.33 18.86 -17.03
N VAL A 104 17.90 17.80 -17.73
CA VAL A 104 18.05 16.42 -17.22
C VAL A 104 19.54 16.04 -17.26
N PRO A 105 20.15 15.63 -16.13
CA PRO A 105 21.56 15.25 -16.08
C PRO A 105 21.92 14.19 -17.13
N ALA A 106 23.15 14.23 -17.64
CA ALA A 106 23.65 13.23 -18.60
C ALA A 106 23.61 11.80 -18.03
N SER A 107 23.61 11.61 -16.70
CA SER A 107 23.39 10.31 -16.05
C SER A 107 22.00 9.70 -16.34
N PHE A 108 21.01 10.53 -16.67
CA PHE A 108 19.70 10.08 -17.15
C PHE A 108 19.71 9.75 -18.65
N ALA A 109 20.82 9.92 -19.37
CA ALA A 109 20.92 9.53 -20.78
C ALA A 109 20.77 8.02 -20.97
N ALA A 110 21.19 7.21 -19.99
CA ALA A 110 20.95 5.77 -19.97
C ALA A 110 19.45 5.43 -19.86
N PHE A 111 18.72 6.15 -18.99
CA PHE A 111 17.26 6.04 -18.89
C PHE A 111 16.56 6.56 -20.16
N ARG A 112 17.08 7.65 -20.76
CA ARG A 112 16.63 8.14 -22.08
C ARG A 112 16.86 7.10 -23.18
N ALA A 113 17.98 6.37 -23.17
CA ALA A 113 18.25 5.30 -24.14
C ALA A 113 17.30 4.11 -23.96
N LEU A 114 16.94 3.77 -22.72
CA LEU A 114 15.95 2.75 -22.40
C LEU A 114 14.54 3.12 -22.92
N LEU A 115 14.16 4.39 -22.82
CA LEU A 115 12.90 4.93 -23.36
C LEU A 115 12.93 5.13 -24.90
N ARG A 116 14.12 5.28 -25.50
CA ARG A 116 14.35 5.39 -26.95
C ARG A 116 14.40 4.01 -27.60
N GLY A 117 13.38 3.18 -27.37
CA GLY A 117 13.02 2.17 -28.35
C GLY A 117 12.75 2.83 -29.73
N PRO A 118 12.78 2.10 -30.85
CA PRO A 118 13.01 2.66 -32.19
C PRO A 118 11.95 3.60 -32.79
N THR A 119 10.99 4.11 -32.03
CA THR A 119 9.96 5.02 -32.55
C THR A 119 9.62 6.10 -31.53
N ALA A 120 9.77 7.34 -32.00
CA ALA A 120 9.49 8.59 -31.29
C ALA A 120 8.09 8.63 -30.67
N VAL A 121 7.98 9.42 -29.60
CA VAL A 121 6.71 9.76 -28.98
C VAL A 121 6.07 10.87 -29.83
N ASP A 122 5.23 10.48 -30.79
CA ASP A 122 4.30 11.38 -31.45
C ASP A 122 2.89 11.21 -30.84
N ASN A 123 2.28 12.34 -30.47
CA ASN A 123 0.88 12.48 -30.02
C ASN A 123 0.02 12.86 -31.26
N PRO A 124 -1.32 12.68 -31.36
CA PRO A 124 -2.30 12.24 -30.37
C PRO A 124 -3.46 11.40 -30.98
N HIS A 125 -3.24 10.26 -31.63
CA HIS A 125 -4.37 9.39 -32.06
C HIS A 125 -4.07 7.88 -32.10
N ASP A 126 -2.86 7.43 -31.73
CA ASP A 126 -2.45 6.07 -32.05
C ASP A 126 -2.32 5.13 -30.83
N SER A 127 -2.85 3.94 -31.06
CA SER A 127 -2.87 2.67 -30.35
C SER A 127 -1.52 2.10 -29.86
N GLY A 128 -0.48 2.94 -29.73
CA GLY A 128 0.92 2.53 -29.58
C GLY A 128 1.59 2.85 -28.24
N ARG A 129 0.85 3.01 -27.13
CA ARG A 129 1.47 3.19 -25.80
C ARG A 129 2.29 1.96 -25.43
N ARG A 130 3.61 1.96 -25.64
CA ARG A 130 4.49 1.02 -24.96
C ARG A 130 4.73 1.53 -23.54
N HIS A 131 3.84 1.12 -22.63
CA HIS A 131 4.18 1.07 -21.22
C HIS A 131 5.50 0.29 -21.07
N PRO A 132 6.38 0.65 -20.11
CA PRO A 132 7.63 -0.07 -19.92
C PRO A 132 7.33 -1.56 -19.79
N GLY A 133 8.01 -2.34 -20.62
CA GLY A 133 7.79 -3.78 -20.71
C GLY A 133 8.27 -4.46 -19.44
N GLN A 134 7.92 -5.73 -19.30
CA GLN A 134 8.37 -6.51 -18.14
C GLN A 134 9.90 -6.52 -18.00
N ALA A 135 10.65 -6.48 -19.11
CA ALA A 135 12.10 -6.44 -19.10
C ALA A 135 12.68 -5.12 -18.57
N ASP A 136 11.92 -4.02 -18.65
CA ASP A 136 12.38 -2.69 -18.23
C ASP A 136 12.16 -2.46 -16.72
N CYS A 137 11.15 -3.15 -16.15
CA CYS A 137 10.73 -2.98 -14.76
C CYS A 137 11.12 -4.13 -13.84
N ALA A 138 11.32 -5.34 -14.37
CA ALA A 138 11.68 -6.50 -13.56
C ALA A 138 13.19 -6.53 -13.30
N GLY A 139 13.58 -6.68 -12.03
CA GLY A 139 14.95 -7.07 -11.69
C GLY A 139 15.31 -8.45 -12.26
N PRO A 140 16.57 -8.89 -12.11
CA PRO A 140 16.99 -10.23 -12.51
C PRO A 140 16.01 -11.26 -11.93
N ARG A 141 15.42 -12.11 -12.78
CA ARG A 141 14.56 -13.20 -12.32
C ARG A 141 15.45 -14.20 -11.59
N ASN A 142 15.50 -14.12 -10.26
CA ASN A 142 16.04 -15.22 -9.48
C ASN A 142 15.03 -16.38 -9.57
N ASP A 143 15.47 -17.41 -10.27
CA ASP A 143 14.96 -18.76 -10.31
C ASP A 143 13.70 -19.05 -11.16
N SER A 144 13.97 -19.65 -12.31
CA SER A 144 13.09 -20.44 -13.17
C SER A 144 12.65 -21.79 -12.55
N SER A 145 12.76 -21.97 -11.23
CA SER A 145 12.48 -23.24 -10.54
C SER A 145 11.16 -23.28 -9.76
N ALA A 146 10.37 -22.21 -9.70
CA ALA A 146 9.05 -22.23 -9.08
C ALA A 146 7.99 -22.87 -10.02
N GLY A 147 8.08 -24.19 -10.21
CA GLY A 147 7.09 -25.02 -10.89
C GLY A 147 5.81 -25.21 -10.05
N GLY A 148 5.16 -24.13 -9.66
CA GLY A 148 3.96 -24.15 -8.82
C GLY A 148 2.80 -23.35 -9.39
N SER A 149 1.61 -23.97 -9.40
CA SER A 149 0.28 -23.45 -9.78
C SER A 149 -0.22 -22.24 -8.98
N ALA A 150 0.64 -21.52 -8.25
CA ALA A 150 0.23 -20.37 -7.44
C ALA A 150 -0.17 -19.21 -8.36
N ARG A 151 -1.39 -18.70 -8.18
CA ARG A 151 -1.94 -17.61 -9.01
C ARG A 151 -1.09 -16.36 -8.83
N ARG A 152 -0.46 -15.92 -9.93
CA ARG A 152 0.25 -14.63 -9.96
C ARG A 152 -0.78 -13.50 -9.79
N LEU A 153 -0.52 -12.61 -8.84
CA LEU A 153 -1.33 -11.42 -8.63
C LEU A 153 -1.08 -10.42 -9.76
N ILE A 154 -2.13 -10.13 -10.53
CA ILE A 154 -2.09 -9.14 -11.61
C ILE A 154 -2.39 -7.78 -11.00
N GLY A 155 -1.52 -6.80 -11.24
CA GLY A 155 -1.68 -5.42 -10.76
C GLY A 155 -2.68 -4.60 -11.57
N GLY A 156 -2.98 -3.39 -11.08
CA GLY A 156 -3.83 -2.42 -11.78
C GLY A 156 -5.24 -2.28 -11.19
N GLU A 157 -5.83 -1.12 -11.42
CA GLU A 157 -7.17 -0.74 -10.91
C GLU A 157 -8.25 -1.73 -11.35
N SER A 158 -8.27 -2.11 -12.63
CA SER A 158 -9.30 -3.00 -13.17
C SER A 158 -9.35 -4.36 -12.45
N GLU A 159 -8.20 -4.96 -12.14
CA GLU A 159 -8.16 -6.23 -11.41
C GLU A 159 -8.54 -6.04 -9.93
N GLY A 160 -8.13 -4.93 -9.30
CA GLY A 160 -8.52 -4.59 -7.95
C GLY A 160 -10.05 -4.41 -7.80
N LEU A 161 -10.67 -3.69 -8.73
CA LEU A 161 -12.12 -3.51 -8.78
C LEU A 161 -12.86 -4.82 -9.07
N LYS A 162 -12.36 -5.64 -10.01
CA LYS A 162 -12.91 -6.96 -10.31
C LYS A 162 -12.90 -7.86 -9.08
N ARG A 163 -11.80 -7.88 -8.33
CA ARG A 163 -11.72 -8.64 -7.06
C ARG A 163 -12.66 -8.13 -6.01
N LEU A 164 -12.74 -6.81 -5.81
CA LEU A 164 -13.69 -6.25 -4.86
C LEU A 164 -15.12 -6.62 -5.24
N ALA A 165 -15.50 -6.48 -6.51
CA ALA A 165 -16.82 -6.85 -7.01
C ALA A 165 -17.14 -8.33 -6.77
N HIS A 166 -16.17 -9.23 -6.96
CA HIS A 166 -16.32 -10.66 -6.63
C HIS A 166 -16.60 -10.87 -5.13
N GLN A 167 -15.84 -10.23 -4.24
CA GLN A 167 -16.03 -10.34 -2.79
C GLN A 167 -17.39 -9.79 -2.33
N LEU A 168 -17.87 -8.71 -2.94
CA LEU A 168 -19.15 -8.07 -2.61
C LEU A 168 -20.38 -8.92 -2.93
N GLN A 169 -20.24 -9.98 -3.74
CA GLN A 169 -21.34 -10.91 -4.05
C GLN A 169 -21.75 -11.76 -2.83
N ASN A 170 -20.85 -11.95 -1.86
CA ASN A 170 -21.10 -12.80 -0.71
C ASN A 170 -21.39 -12.00 0.57
N ALA A 171 -22.60 -11.44 0.66
CA ALA A 171 -23.04 -10.65 1.81
C ALA A 171 -22.96 -11.42 3.15
N THR A 172 -23.22 -12.73 3.12
CA THR A 172 -23.12 -13.60 4.30
C THR A 172 -21.68 -13.74 4.78
N TRP A 173 -20.72 -13.88 3.88
CA TRP A 173 -19.30 -13.92 4.24
C TRP A 173 -18.83 -12.58 4.77
N ILE A 174 -19.21 -11.47 4.13
CA ILE A 174 -18.87 -10.11 4.59
C ILE A 174 -19.41 -9.86 5.99
N SER A 175 -20.66 -10.23 6.27
CA SER A 175 -21.29 -10.01 7.58
C SER A 175 -20.68 -10.87 8.68
N LYS A 176 -20.25 -12.09 8.36
CA LYS A 176 -19.63 -13.03 9.31
C LYS A 176 -18.10 -12.96 9.35
N PHE A 177 -17.49 -12.07 8.55
CA PHE A 177 -16.04 -11.98 8.46
C PHE A 177 -15.45 -11.62 9.82
N SER A 178 -14.57 -12.49 10.32
CA SER A 178 -13.81 -12.29 11.54
C SER A 178 -12.35 -12.63 11.27
N LYS A 179 -11.48 -11.61 11.31
CA LYS A 179 -10.06 -11.76 10.96
C LYS A 179 -9.35 -12.91 11.70
N PRO A 180 -9.49 -13.11 13.03
CA PRO A 180 -8.83 -14.22 13.74
C PRO A 180 -9.31 -15.61 13.31
N HIS A 181 -10.52 -15.74 12.77
CA HIS A 181 -11.10 -17.02 12.35
C HIS A 181 -10.81 -17.39 10.88
N THR A 182 -9.95 -16.62 10.20
CA THR A 182 -9.57 -16.89 8.81
C THR A 182 -8.45 -17.94 8.74
N ASN A 183 -8.58 -18.88 7.80
CA ASN A 183 -7.65 -20.01 7.69
C ASN A 183 -6.34 -19.62 6.96
N PRO A 184 -5.17 -19.69 7.62
CA PRO A 184 -3.88 -19.36 6.98
C PRO A 184 -3.40 -20.37 5.93
N MET A 185 -3.92 -21.60 5.96
CA MET A 185 -3.49 -22.68 5.08
C MET A 185 -4.14 -22.63 3.69
N VAL A 186 -5.15 -21.77 3.51
CA VAL A 186 -5.78 -21.57 2.20
C VAL A 186 -4.93 -20.58 1.40
N VAL A 187 -4.09 -21.13 0.51
CA VAL A 187 -3.32 -20.34 -0.44
C VAL A 187 -4.23 -19.99 -1.63
N PRO A 188 -4.48 -18.69 -1.89
CA PRO A 188 -5.33 -18.28 -3.00
C PRO A 188 -4.76 -18.75 -4.35
N SER A 189 -5.60 -19.36 -5.18
CA SER A 189 -5.21 -19.86 -6.52
C SER A 189 -6.33 -19.62 -7.54
N GLU A 190 -6.20 -20.15 -8.75
CA GLU A 190 -7.28 -20.07 -9.73
C GLU A 190 -8.49 -20.88 -9.25
N GLY A 191 -9.66 -20.22 -9.14
CA GLY A 191 -10.90 -20.84 -8.66
C GLY A 191 -10.99 -21.06 -7.14
N ILE A 192 -9.91 -20.81 -6.38
CA ILE A 192 -9.91 -20.91 -4.91
C ILE A 192 -9.70 -19.51 -4.33
N ASP A 193 -10.76 -18.96 -3.75
CA ASP A 193 -10.67 -17.73 -2.98
C ASP A 193 -9.83 -17.93 -1.71
N GLY A 194 -9.09 -16.89 -1.34
CA GLY A 194 -8.40 -16.86 -0.06
C GLY A 194 -9.38 -16.83 1.11
N SER A 195 -8.88 -17.12 2.30
CA SER A 195 -9.63 -16.89 3.56
C SER A 195 -9.79 -15.41 3.91
N THR A 196 -9.13 -14.52 3.16
CA THR A 196 -9.26 -13.05 3.21
C THR A 196 -9.36 -12.49 1.79
N THR A 197 -9.65 -11.19 1.65
CA THR A 197 -9.97 -10.57 0.35
C THR A 197 -8.83 -10.52 -0.66
N LEU A 198 -7.58 -10.60 -0.20
CA LEU A 198 -6.38 -10.44 -1.05
C LEU A 198 -6.34 -9.09 -1.80
N LEU A 199 -6.96 -8.07 -1.22
CA LEU A 199 -7.05 -6.71 -1.76
C LEU A 199 -5.92 -5.78 -1.31
N SER A 200 -5.08 -6.21 -0.36
CA SER A 200 -4.03 -5.38 0.22
C SER A 200 -3.01 -4.83 -0.78
N PRO A 201 -2.56 -5.55 -1.83
CA PRO A 201 -1.66 -4.96 -2.83
C PRO A 201 -2.35 -3.82 -3.61
N TYR A 202 -3.62 -3.99 -3.97
CA TYR A 202 -4.34 -2.97 -4.73
C TYR A 202 -4.54 -1.70 -3.91
N ILE A 203 -4.77 -1.82 -2.59
CA ILE A 203 -4.87 -0.68 -1.69
C ILE A 203 -3.50 -0.02 -1.50
N ALA A 204 -2.43 -0.80 -1.26
CA ALA A 204 -1.07 -0.28 -1.06
C ALA A 204 -0.59 0.55 -2.26
N TRP A 205 -0.89 0.10 -3.48
CA TRP A 205 -0.51 0.78 -4.72
C TRP A 205 -1.54 1.82 -5.21
N GLY A 206 -2.62 2.08 -4.46
CA GLY A 206 -3.68 3.01 -4.87
C GLY A 206 -4.51 2.54 -6.08
N CYS A 207 -4.36 1.29 -6.51
CA CYS A 207 -5.22 0.66 -7.52
C CYS A 207 -6.66 0.47 -7.01
N LEU A 208 -6.87 0.43 -5.70
CA LEU A 208 -8.19 0.37 -5.09
C LEU A 208 -8.29 1.40 -3.96
N SER A 209 -9.26 2.31 -4.07
CA SER A 209 -9.52 3.28 -3.01
C SER A 209 -10.07 2.59 -1.75
N PRO A 210 -9.48 2.81 -0.55
CA PRO A 210 -10.02 2.27 0.69
C PRO A 210 -11.38 2.86 1.03
N ARG A 211 -11.64 4.14 0.69
CA ARG A 211 -12.96 4.78 0.86
C ARG A 211 -14.01 4.11 -0.01
N PHE A 212 -13.68 3.82 -1.28
CA PHE A 212 -14.58 3.10 -2.17
C PHE A 212 -14.93 1.71 -1.62
N MET A 213 -13.91 0.96 -1.16
CA MET A 213 -14.13 -0.34 -0.53
C MET A 213 -15.00 -0.24 0.74
N HIS A 214 -14.72 0.74 1.62
CA HIS A 214 -15.49 0.99 2.84
C HIS A 214 -16.98 1.20 2.54
N TRP A 215 -17.30 2.14 1.65
CA TRP A 215 -18.67 2.48 1.30
C TRP A 215 -19.40 1.31 0.63
N LYS A 216 -18.72 0.55 -0.24
CA LYS A 216 -19.32 -0.65 -0.86
C LYS A 216 -19.62 -1.77 0.13
N ILE A 217 -18.74 -2.00 1.10
CA ILE A 217 -19.01 -2.97 2.17
C ILE A 217 -20.19 -2.49 3.02
N ARG A 218 -20.24 -1.20 3.38
CA ARG A 218 -21.38 -0.63 4.12
C ARG A 218 -22.70 -0.78 3.38
N GLU A 219 -22.74 -0.50 2.07
CA GLU A 219 -23.94 -0.70 1.24
C GLU A 219 -24.44 -2.14 1.32
N VAL A 220 -23.54 -3.13 1.33
CA VAL A 220 -23.91 -4.55 1.48
C VAL A 220 -24.46 -4.83 2.88
N LEU A 221 -23.79 -4.33 3.93
CA LEU A 221 -24.19 -4.55 5.31
C LEU A 221 -25.53 -3.90 5.65
N GLN A 222 -25.82 -2.71 5.10
CA GLN A 222 -27.09 -2.01 5.31
C GLN A 222 -28.30 -2.71 4.67
N LYS A 223 -28.07 -3.56 3.66
CA LYS A 223 -29.12 -4.34 3.00
C LYS A 223 -29.43 -5.67 3.69
N LEU A 224 -28.70 -6.00 4.76
CA LEU A 224 -28.93 -7.24 5.50
C LEU A 224 -30.28 -7.19 6.25
N PRO A 225 -30.94 -8.35 6.45
CA PRO A 225 -32.14 -8.41 7.28
C PRO A 225 -31.85 -7.92 8.70
N PRO A 226 -32.82 -7.28 9.39
CA PRO A 226 -32.64 -6.80 10.77
C PRO A 226 -32.26 -7.88 11.79
N SER A 227 -32.55 -9.15 11.49
CA SER A 227 -32.17 -10.30 12.32
C SER A 227 -30.69 -10.68 12.24
N VAL A 228 -29.95 -10.16 11.26
CA VAL A 228 -28.53 -10.44 11.07
C VAL A 228 -27.71 -9.31 11.70
N THR A 229 -26.95 -9.64 12.74
CA THR A 229 -25.95 -8.73 13.33
C THR A 229 -24.59 -9.02 12.69
N PRO A 230 -24.00 -8.07 11.93
CA PRO A 230 -22.67 -8.24 11.39
C PRO A 230 -21.60 -8.29 12.49
N THR A 231 -20.47 -8.93 12.17
CA THR A 231 -19.28 -8.90 13.03
C THR A 231 -18.83 -7.45 13.19
N GLY A 232 -18.60 -7.02 14.43
CA GLY A 232 -18.14 -5.67 14.76
C GLY A 232 -16.61 -5.53 14.85
N PRO A 233 -16.12 -4.35 15.24
CA PRO A 233 -14.72 -4.14 15.57
C PRO A 233 -14.24 -5.02 16.75
N PRO A 234 -12.95 -5.41 16.77
CA PRO A 234 -11.89 -5.09 15.81
C PRO A 234 -11.75 -6.10 14.65
N GLN A 235 -12.67 -7.05 14.53
CA GLN A 235 -12.48 -8.26 13.71
C GLN A 235 -13.11 -8.16 12.32
N SER A 236 -14.11 -7.29 12.15
CA SER A 236 -14.85 -7.12 10.90
C SER A 236 -13.97 -6.70 9.72
N LEU A 237 -14.49 -6.84 8.50
CA LEU A 237 -13.79 -6.41 7.29
C LEU A 237 -13.58 -4.89 7.25
N LEU A 238 -14.57 -4.11 7.70
CA LEU A 238 -14.44 -2.65 7.85
C LEU A 238 -13.35 -2.30 8.87
N SER A 239 -13.27 -3.06 9.96
CA SER A 239 -12.22 -2.87 10.98
C SER A 239 -10.82 -3.14 10.44
N GLN A 240 -10.66 -3.97 9.40
CA GLN A 240 -9.36 -4.17 8.77
C GLN A 240 -8.88 -2.91 8.03
N LEU A 241 -9.80 -2.12 7.46
CA LEU A 241 -9.47 -0.81 6.91
C LEU A 241 -9.15 0.21 8.01
N LEU A 242 -9.86 0.13 9.15
CA LEU A 242 -9.56 0.97 10.31
C LEU A 242 -8.20 0.65 10.94
N TRP A 243 -7.79 -0.62 11.01
CA TRP A 243 -6.45 -1.02 11.45
C TRP A 243 -5.36 -0.38 10.58
N ARG A 244 -5.60 -0.31 9.27
CA ARG A 244 -4.69 0.38 8.36
C ARG A 244 -4.60 1.87 8.69
N ASP A 245 -5.72 2.57 8.80
CA ASP A 245 -5.73 4.00 9.15
C ASP A 245 -5.11 4.26 10.54
N PHE A 246 -5.31 3.34 11.50
CA PHE A 246 -4.68 3.41 12.82
C PHE A 246 -3.14 3.39 12.72
N PHE A 247 -2.56 2.41 12.02
CA PHE A 247 -1.09 2.35 11.86
C PHE A 247 -0.55 3.56 11.09
N HIS A 248 -1.30 4.05 10.10
CA HIS A 248 -0.95 5.24 9.35
C HIS A 248 -0.97 6.51 10.22
N LEU A 249 -1.95 6.66 11.11
CA LEU A 249 -2.03 7.77 12.07
C LEU A 249 -0.92 7.70 13.12
N VAL A 250 -0.70 6.53 13.72
CA VAL A 250 0.38 6.32 14.71
C VAL A 250 1.74 6.55 14.06
N GLY A 251 1.98 5.96 12.90
CA GLY A 251 3.26 6.04 12.20
C GLY A 251 3.60 7.46 11.76
N SER A 252 2.64 8.22 11.22
CA SER A 252 2.89 9.61 10.82
C SER A 252 3.13 10.57 11.99
N SER A 253 2.71 10.18 13.20
CA SER A 253 2.81 10.99 14.42
C SER A 253 3.95 10.54 15.33
N THR A 254 4.66 9.46 14.98
CA THR A 254 5.73 8.88 15.79
C THR A 254 7.09 9.10 15.10
N PRO A 255 8.03 9.82 15.73
CA PRO A 255 9.37 9.96 15.19
C PRO A 255 10.08 8.60 15.17
N TYR A 256 10.87 8.36 14.11
CA TYR A 256 11.66 7.14 13.93
C TYR A 256 10.84 5.85 13.99
N PHE A 257 9.57 5.88 13.58
CA PHE A 257 8.65 4.75 13.66
C PHE A 257 9.19 3.46 13.00
N GLU A 258 10.09 3.60 12.01
CA GLU A 258 10.71 2.47 11.31
C GLU A 258 11.97 1.88 11.95
N ARG A 259 12.37 2.39 13.11
CA ARG A 259 13.57 1.97 13.84
C ARG A 259 13.24 1.69 15.29
N MET A 260 14.07 0.88 15.95
CA MET A 260 14.00 0.67 17.39
C MET A 260 14.58 1.89 18.11
N GLN A 261 15.77 2.32 17.70
CA GLN A 261 16.45 3.47 18.30
C GLN A 261 15.62 4.76 18.13
N ASP A 262 15.50 5.52 19.22
CA ASP A 262 14.79 6.80 19.30
C ASP A 262 13.27 6.76 19.03
N ASN A 263 12.70 5.59 18.81
CA ASN A 263 11.26 5.40 18.66
C ASN A 263 10.59 5.29 20.04
N PRO A 264 9.76 6.28 20.44
CA PRO A 264 9.17 6.32 21.79
C PRO A 264 8.15 5.20 22.04
N LEU A 265 7.66 4.54 21.00
CA LEU A 265 6.70 3.43 21.12
C LEU A 265 7.37 2.06 21.08
N CYS A 266 8.68 1.98 20.78
CA CYS A 266 9.38 0.73 20.61
C CYS A 266 10.21 0.37 21.86
N LEU A 267 10.06 -0.88 22.32
CA LEU A 267 10.89 -1.41 23.39
C LEU A 267 12.34 -1.58 22.92
N GLN A 268 13.29 -1.11 23.73
CA GLN A 268 14.71 -1.25 23.46
C GLN A 268 15.19 -2.63 23.88
N VAL A 269 15.23 -3.56 22.94
CA VAL A 269 15.59 -4.96 23.19
C VAL A 269 17.00 -5.24 22.63
N PRO A 270 17.90 -5.90 23.38
CA PRO A 270 19.21 -6.28 22.89
C PRO A 270 19.10 -7.49 21.95
N TRP A 271 18.62 -7.26 20.73
CA TRP A 271 18.54 -8.27 19.68
C TRP A 271 19.93 -8.76 19.27
N ARG A 272 20.01 -9.98 18.78
CA ARG A 272 21.26 -10.56 18.24
C ARG A 272 21.33 -10.32 16.74
N SER A 273 22.54 -10.04 16.24
CA SER A 273 22.80 -10.05 14.80
C SER A 273 23.36 -11.41 14.39
N SER A 274 22.68 -12.09 13.47
CA SER A 274 23.14 -13.34 12.88
C SER A 274 22.72 -13.41 11.42
N ALA A 275 23.64 -13.04 10.52
CA ALA A 275 23.40 -13.05 9.08
C ALA A 275 23.03 -14.45 8.57
N GLU A 276 23.60 -15.51 9.16
CA GLU A 276 23.29 -16.89 8.79
C GLU A 276 21.85 -17.28 9.15
N MET A 277 21.40 -16.99 10.37
CA MET A 277 20.03 -17.29 10.81
C MET A 277 19.01 -16.48 10.03
N LEU A 278 19.28 -15.19 9.82
CA LEU A 278 18.45 -14.33 9.00
C LEU A 278 18.36 -14.85 7.57
N HIS A 279 19.47 -15.29 6.97
CA HIS A 279 19.48 -15.85 5.62
C HIS A 279 18.63 -17.13 5.55
N LYS A 280 18.85 -18.09 6.46
CA LYS A 280 18.05 -19.33 6.53
C LYS A 280 16.56 -19.04 6.70
N TRP A 281 16.19 -18.07 7.53
CA TRP A 281 14.80 -17.63 7.66
C TRP A 281 14.26 -17.00 6.37
N ALA A 282 15.00 -16.05 5.78
CA ALA A 282 14.59 -15.33 4.58
C ALA A 282 14.46 -16.24 3.34
N THR A 283 15.20 -17.35 3.28
CA THR A 283 15.12 -18.35 2.20
C THR A 283 14.19 -19.52 2.51
N GLY A 284 13.61 -19.59 3.71
CA GLY A 284 12.80 -20.72 4.14
C GLY A 284 13.59 -22.03 4.22
N ALA A 285 14.75 -21.99 4.88
CA ALA A 285 15.66 -23.11 5.13
C ALA A 285 16.02 -23.22 6.63
N THR A 286 15.06 -22.91 7.49
CA THR A 286 15.18 -22.97 8.96
C THR A 286 15.11 -24.40 9.49
N GLY A 287 14.53 -25.33 8.72
CA GLY A 287 14.22 -26.69 9.16
C GLY A 287 12.88 -26.82 9.87
N VAL A 288 12.13 -25.72 10.04
CA VAL A 288 10.77 -25.71 10.62
C VAL A 288 9.76 -25.63 9.48
N PRO A 289 9.01 -26.72 9.18
CA PRO A 289 8.22 -26.82 7.94
C PRO A 289 7.22 -25.68 7.70
N VAL A 290 6.53 -25.22 8.75
CA VAL A 290 5.54 -24.12 8.62
C VAL A 290 6.21 -22.78 8.31
N VAL A 291 7.37 -22.51 8.89
CA VAL A 291 8.14 -21.27 8.64
C VAL A 291 8.73 -21.32 7.25
N ASP A 292 9.32 -22.45 6.87
CA ASP A 292 9.94 -22.65 5.58
C ASP A 292 8.92 -22.56 4.45
N ALA A 293 7.75 -23.19 4.59
CA ALA A 293 6.67 -23.09 3.61
C ALA A 293 6.14 -21.65 3.46
N ALA A 294 5.96 -20.94 4.57
CA ALA A 294 5.48 -19.55 4.56
C ALA A 294 6.47 -18.60 3.87
N MET A 295 7.77 -18.70 4.18
CA MET A 295 8.79 -17.85 3.57
C MET A 295 9.02 -18.18 2.09
N ARG A 296 8.91 -19.45 1.69
CA ARG A 296 8.91 -19.86 0.27
C ARG A 296 7.66 -19.35 -0.46
N GLN A 297 6.48 -19.45 0.14
CA GLN A 297 5.26 -18.88 -0.44
C GLN A 297 5.41 -17.37 -0.65
N LEU A 298 5.88 -16.64 0.37
CA LEU A 298 6.09 -15.20 0.30
C LEU A 298 7.01 -14.85 -0.88
N ARG A 299 8.14 -15.55 -1.03
CA ARG A 299 9.07 -15.33 -2.14
C ARG A 299 8.45 -15.63 -3.52
N CYS A 300 7.64 -16.68 -3.64
CA CYS A 300 7.05 -17.08 -4.90
C CYS A 300 5.85 -16.20 -5.32
N THR A 301 5.05 -15.76 -4.36
CA THR A 301 3.74 -15.14 -4.63
C THR A 301 3.70 -13.64 -4.30
N GLY A 302 4.64 -13.17 -3.48
CA GLY A 302 4.68 -11.81 -2.96
C GLY A 302 3.54 -11.49 -1.99
N TRP A 303 2.83 -12.49 -1.46
CA TRP A 303 1.79 -12.28 -0.46
C TRP A 303 1.72 -13.42 0.55
N LEU A 304 1.50 -13.05 1.81
CA LEU A 304 1.36 -14.00 2.90
C LEU A 304 0.15 -13.65 3.77
N HIS A 305 -0.61 -14.68 4.20
CA HIS A 305 -1.73 -14.51 5.12
C HIS A 305 -1.25 -13.91 6.45
N HIS A 306 -2.05 -13.03 7.07
CA HIS A 306 -1.62 -12.30 8.27
C HIS A 306 -1.15 -13.23 9.42
N ILE A 307 -1.85 -14.33 9.70
CA ILE A 307 -1.41 -15.33 10.71
C ILE A 307 -0.04 -15.91 10.36
N LEU A 308 0.24 -16.18 9.08
CA LEU A 308 1.55 -16.66 8.67
C LEU A 308 2.62 -15.57 8.83
N ARG A 309 2.27 -14.28 8.62
CA ARG A 309 3.16 -13.16 8.94
C ARG A 309 3.50 -13.13 10.44
N HIS A 310 2.49 -13.28 11.31
CA HIS A 310 2.71 -13.40 12.76
C HIS A 310 3.63 -14.58 13.11
N VAL A 311 3.40 -15.76 12.52
CA VAL A 311 4.20 -16.96 12.77
C VAL A 311 5.67 -16.74 12.42
N VAL A 312 5.96 -16.26 11.20
CA VAL A 312 7.35 -16.10 10.75
C VAL A 312 8.04 -14.91 11.42
N ALA A 313 7.32 -13.83 11.72
CA ALA A 313 7.87 -12.68 12.43
C ALA A 313 8.19 -13.02 13.89
N CYS A 314 7.27 -13.71 14.59
CA CYS A 314 7.51 -14.21 15.94
C CYS A 314 8.69 -15.18 15.98
N PHE A 315 8.76 -16.12 15.04
CA PHE A 315 9.88 -17.07 14.95
C PHE A 315 11.24 -16.36 14.78
N LEU A 316 11.31 -15.34 13.92
CA LEU A 316 12.54 -14.57 13.71
C LEU A 316 12.97 -13.79 14.96
N THR A 317 12.01 -13.22 15.67
CA THR A 317 12.26 -12.28 16.77
C THR A 317 12.18 -13.01 18.12
N ARG A 318 11.19 -12.70 18.94
CA ARG A 318 11.07 -13.17 20.33
C ARG A 318 10.79 -14.66 20.51
N GLY A 319 10.41 -15.36 19.44
CA GLY A 319 9.97 -16.76 19.49
C GLY A 319 11.11 -17.77 19.42
N ALA A 320 12.12 -17.55 18.57
CA ALA A 320 13.20 -18.53 18.38
C ALA A 320 14.57 -17.94 18.04
N LEU A 321 14.69 -17.16 16.96
CA LEU A 321 16.00 -16.75 16.45
C LEU A 321 16.59 -15.51 17.16
N TRP A 322 15.77 -14.75 17.87
CA TRP A 322 16.18 -13.52 18.59
C TRP A 322 16.90 -12.50 17.69
N CYS A 323 16.52 -12.45 16.42
CA CYS A 323 17.04 -11.51 15.42
C CYS A 323 16.27 -10.19 15.48
N HIS A 324 16.88 -9.12 14.97
CA HIS A 324 16.29 -7.79 14.99
C HIS A 324 15.06 -7.72 14.07
N TRP A 325 13.96 -7.12 14.54
CA TRP A 325 12.72 -7.01 13.75
C TRP A 325 12.90 -6.15 12.49
N GLU A 326 13.77 -5.12 12.54
CA GLU A 326 14.14 -4.30 11.37
C GLU A 326 14.71 -5.14 10.21
N ASP A 327 15.47 -6.20 10.50
CA ASP A 327 15.99 -7.11 9.47
C ASP A 327 14.87 -7.91 8.81
N GLY A 328 13.93 -8.42 9.63
CA GLY A 328 12.73 -9.10 9.15
C GLY A 328 11.83 -8.19 8.32
N ARG A 329 11.67 -6.94 8.75
CA ARG A 329 10.95 -5.90 8.01
C ARG A 329 11.59 -5.66 6.64
N ALA A 330 12.91 -5.54 6.55
CA ALA A 330 13.59 -5.33 5.28
C ALA A 330 13.33 -6.48 4.29
N VAL A 331 13.29 -7.72 4.77
CA VAL A 331 12.91 -8.89 3.95
C VAL A 331 11.45 -8.80 3.51
N PHE A 332 10.54 -8.44 4.40
CA PHE A 332 9.12 -8.25 4.07
C PHE A 332 8.93 -7.12 3.05
N GLU A 333 9.61 -5.99 3.20
CA GLU A 333 9.57 -4.86 2.28
C GLU A 333 10.06 -5.25 0.87
N ALA A 334 11.07 -6.12 0.78
CA ALA A 334 11.58 -6.61 -0.49
C ALA A 334 10.68 -7.65 -1.18
N LEU A 335 9.89 -8.42 -0.42
CA LEU A 335 9.12 -9.55 -0.96
C LEU A 335 7.61 -9.26 -1.09
N LEU A 336 7.03 -8.42 -0.25
CA LEU A 336 5.59 -8.17 -0.22
C LEU A 336 5.15 -7.23 -1.35
N LEU A 337 4.16 -7.68 -2.12
CA LEU A 337 3.44 -6.84 -3.08
C LEU A 337 2.56 -5.78 -2.39
N ASP A 338 2.21 -6.02 -1.12
CA ASP A 338 1.47 -5.09 -0.27
C ASP A 338 2.34 -4.45 0.81
N ALA A 339 3.65 -4.34 0.56
CA ALA A 339 4.55 -3.61 1.45
C ALA A 339 4.03 -2.18 1.64
N ASP A 340 3.66 -1.86 2.88
CA ASP A 340 3.19 -0.55 3.30
C ASP A 340 4.03 -0.13 4.50
N TRP A 341 4.62 1.06 4.44
CA TRP A 341 5.53 1.54 5.47
C TRP A 341 4.88 1.56 6.86
N ALA A 342 3.68 2.11 6.99
CA ALA A 342 3.05 2.25 8.30
C ALA A 342 2.63 0.89 8.85
N ILE A 343 2.05 0.04 8.00
CA ILE A 343 1.59 -1.29 8.42
C ILE A 343 2.76 -2.20 8.75
N ASN A 344 3.79 -2.25 7.91
CA ASN A 344 4.94 -3.13 8.13
C ASN A 344 5.67 -2.75 9.42
N ASN A 345 5.93 -1.46 9.65
CA ASN A 345 6.58 -1.01 10.88
C ASN A 345 5.71 -1.22 12.11
N GLY A 346 4.44 -0.83 12.06
CA GLY A 346 3.53 -0.98 13.19
C GLY A 346 3.31 -2.43 13.57
N ALA A 347 3.04 -3.30 12.60
CA ALA A 347 2.82 -4.72 12.87
C ALA A 347 4.09 -5.42 13.34
N THR A 348 5.26 -5.17 12.73
CA THR A 348 6.49 -5.82 13.20
C THR A 348 6.99 -5.28 14.53
N ALA A 349 6.95 -3.98 14.79
CA ALA A 349 7.48 -3.42 16.04
C ALA A 349 6.54 -3.63 17.24
N LEU A 350 5.21 -3.66 17.04
CA LEU A 350 4.25 -3.81 18.15
C LEU A 350 3.92 -5.28 18.49
N GLU A 351 4.26 -6.23 17.62
CA GLU A 351 4.03 -7.67 17.85
C GLU A 351 5.26 -8.40 18.45
N THR A 352 6.41 -7.72 18.47
CA THR A 352 7.71 -8.20 18.95
C THR A 352 8.08 -7.55 20.26
#